data_AF-A0A966EUT4-F1
#
_entry.id   AF-A0A966EUT4-F1
#
_cell.length_a   1.000
_cell.length_b   1.000
_cell.length_c   1.000
_cell.angle_alpha   90.00
_cell.angle_beta   90.00
_cell.angle_gamma   90.00
#
_symmetry.space_group_name_H-M   'P 1'
#
loop_
_entity.id
_entity.type
_entity.pdbx_description
1 polymer ?
#
loop_
_entity_poly.entity_id
_entity_poly.type
_entity_poly.pdbx_seq_one_letter_code
_entity_poly.pdbx_strand_id
1 'polypeptide(L)'
;VWAFGEALGAAIEKIPERVALIGTGGISHWPATPDSGKINEKWDRNFLDQWSRCDKEAMLTYTDKDSYLDAGQGAFEIRTFMTISAATTGLPGTIHFYEPIPIFAVGCTIATIDLPIVNT
;
A
#
# COMPACT_ATOMS: atom_id res chain seq x y z
N VAL A 1 0.09 11.30 -3.74
CA VAL A 1 -0.27 10.15 -4.62
C VAL A 1 -1.76 9.90 -4.74
N TRP A 2 -2.58 10.30 -3.76
CA TRP A 2 -4.02 10.08 -3.79
C TRP A 2 -4.73 10.61 -5.06
N ALA A 3 -4.54 11.89 -5.39
CA ALA A 3 -5.15 12.49 -6.59
C ALA A 3 -4.77 11.76 -7.90
N PHE A 4 -3.57 11.16 -7.95
CA PHE A 4 -3.15 10.35 -9.09
C PHE A 4 -3.94 9.04 -9.16
N GLY A 5 -4.17 8.37 -8.02
CA GLY A 5 -5.01 7.17 -7.98
C GLY A 5 -6.47 7.45 -8.33
N GLU A 6 -7.05 8.55 -7.86
CA GLU A 6 -8.40 8.98 -8.26
C GLU A 6 -8.49 9.20 -9.78
N ALA A 7 -7.50 9.89 -10.37
CA ALA A 7 -7.44 10.09 -11.81
C ALA A 7 -7.26 8.78 -12.59
N LEU A 8 -6.49 7.83 -12.05
CA LEU A 8 -6.27 6.51 -12.63
C LEU A 8 -7.56 5.68 -12.63
N GLY A 9 -8.28 5.63 -11.51
CA GLY A 9 -9.59 4.96 -11.41
C GLY A 9 -10.58 5.51 -12.43
N ALA A 10 -10.71 6.85 -12.50
CA ALA A 10 -11.59 7.51 -13.47
C ALA A 10 -11.19 7.28 -14.94
N ALA A 11 -9.92 6.99 -15.22
CA ALA A 11 -9.46 6.63 -16.57
C ALA A 11 -9.79 5.17 -16.90
N ILE A 12 -9.61 4.26 -15.93
CA ILE A 12 -9.92 2.83 -16.07
C ILE A 12 -11.41 2.61 -16.33
N GLU A 13 -12.30 3.36 -15.67
CA GLU A 13 -13.75 3.27 -15.87
C GLU A 13 -14.21 3.61 -17.30
N LYS A 14 -13.38 4.29 -18.10
CA LYS A 14 -13.71 4.74 -19.45
C LYS A 14 -13.32 3.75 -20.54
N ILE A 15 -12.60 2.68 -20.20
CA ILE A 15 -12.14 1.69 -21.16
C ILE A 15 -12.98 0.40 -21.05
N PRO A 16 -13.33 -0.24 -22.17
CA PRO A 16 -14.22 -1.41 -22.18
C PRO A 16 -13.56 -2.69 -21.66
N GLU A 17 -12.22 -2.73 -21.56
CA GLU A 17 -11.48 -3.90 -21.13
C GLU A 17 -11.57 -4.13 -19.61
N ARG A 18 -11.39 -5.39 -19.22
CA ARG A 18 -11.21 -5.76 -17.81
C ARG A 18 -9.79 -5.43 -17.37
N VAL A 19 -9.65 -4.49 -16.44
CA VAL A 19 -8.36 -4.05 -15.91
C VAL A 19 -8.13 -4.61 -14.51
N ALA A 20 -6.93 -5.13 -14.28
CA ALA A 20 -6.41 -5.38 -12.94
C ALA A 20 -5.38 -4.30 -12.60
N LEU A 21 -5.54 -3.65 -11.45
CA LEU A 21 -4.56 -2.70 -10.92
C LEU A 21 -3.67 -3.38 -9.89
N ILE A 22 -2.37 -3.46 -10.17
CA ILE A 22 -1.40 -4.12 -9.29
C ILE A 22 -0.43 -3.06 -8.75
N GLY A 23 -0.40 -2.91 -7.43
CA GLY A 23 0.60 -2.16 -6.70
C GLY A 23 1.64 -3.12 -6.13
N THR A 24 2.91 -2.70 -6.12
CA THR A 24 4.02 -3.51 -5.63
C THR A 24 4.88 -2.72 -4.66
N GLY A 25 5.79 -3.41 -3.99
CA GLY A 25 6.70 -2.85 -3.01
C GLY A 25 6.17 -2.97 -1.58
N GLY A 26 6.92 -2.36 -0.68
CA GLY A 26 6.69 -2.33 0.75
C GLY A 26 7.13 -3.58 1.51
N ILE A 27 7.00 -3.58 2.83
CA ILE A 27 6.65 -2.41 3.64
C ILE A 27 7.91 -1.82 4.26
N SER A 28 8.12 -1.90 5.57
CA SER A 28 9.33 -1.35 6.19
C SER A 28 10.55 -2.16 5.79
N HIS A 29 11.57 -1.46 5.28
CA HIS A 29 12.89 -2.01 5.00
C HIS A 29 13.92 -0.92 4.73
N TRP A 30 15.19 -1.25 4.96
CA TRP A 30 16.36 -0.35 4.84
C TRP A 30 17.38 -0.88 3.82
N PRO A 31 17.07 -0.90 2.51
CA PRO A 31 17.99 -1.41 1.48
C PRO A 31 19.28 -0.59 1.38
N ALA A 32 20.43 -1.27 1.43
CA ALA A 32 21.76 -0.69 1.21
C ALA A 32 22.16 0.43 2.20
N THR A 33 21.69 0.36 3.44
CA THR A 33 22.16 1.19 4.56
C THR A 33 22.72 0.33 5.69
N PRO A 34 23.41 0.90 6.70
CA PRO A 34 23.85 0.15 7.88
C PRO A 34 22.71 -0.59 8.62
N ASP A 35 21.47 -0.11 8.50
CA ASP A 35 20.28 -0.73 9.09
C ASP A 35 19.64 -1.83 8.22
N SER A 36 20.30 -2.23 7.12
CA SER A 36 19.81 -3.33 6.26
C SER A 36 19.47 -4.58 7.07
N GLY A 37 18.29 -5.16 6.84
CA GLY A 37 17.77 -6.29 7.60
C GLY A 37 16.78 -5.91 8.71
N LYS A 38 16.72 -4.64 9.12
CA LYS A 38 15.70 -4.15 10.04
C LYS A 38 14.31 -4.18 9.39
N ILE A 39 13.31 -4.61 10.16
CA ILE A 39 11.89 -4.58 9.80
C ILE A 39 11.14 -4.00 11.00
N ASN A 40 10.29 -3.00 10.77
CA ASN A 40 9.43 -2.42 11.79
C ASN A 40 8.00 -2.96 11.66
N GLU A 41 7.81 -4.17 12.19
CA GLU A 41 6.53 -4.88 12.11
C GLU A 41 5.35 -4.09 12.69
N LYS A 42 5.56 -3.38 13.79
CA LYS A 42 4.50 -2.58 14.42
C LYS A 42 4.02 -1.47 13.48
N TRP A 43 4.96 -0.80 12.80
CA TRP A 43 4.65 0.25 11.83
C TRP A 43 3.90 -0.35 10.63
N ASP A 44 4.37 -1.48 10.10
CA ASP A 44 3.74 -2.17 8.98
C ASP A 44 2.30 -2.55 9.29
N ARG A 45 2.06 -3.21 10.44
CA ARG A 45 0.72 -3.64 10.86
C ARG A 45 -0.23 -2.45 11.05
N ASN A 46 0.27 -1.33 11.57
CA ASN A 46 -0.52 -0.11 11.71
C ASN A 46 -0.89 0.50 10.34
N PHE A 47 0.06 0.60 9.41
CA PHE A 47 -0.23 1.06 8.05
C PHE A 47 -1.23 0.14 7.35
N LEU A 48 -1.04 -1.17 7.46
CA LEU A 48 -1.91 -2.18 6.86
C LEU A 48 -3.33 -2.16 7.42
N ASP A 49 -3.52 -1.94 8.72
CA ASP A 49 -4.86 -1.73 9.30
C ASP A 49 -5.55 -0.53 8.63
N GLN A 50 -4.88 0.62 8.58
CA GLN A 50 -5.41 1.85 7.98
C GLN A 50 -5.72 1.65 6.49
N TRP A 51 -4.83 0.98 5.76
CA TRP A 51 -5.03 0.64 4.36
C TRP A 51 -6.22 -0.29 4.15
N SER A 52 -6.36 -1.35 4.97
CA SER A 52 -7.47 -2.32 4.87
C SER A 52 -8.84 -1.68 5.08
N ARG A 53 -8.92 -0.61 5.88
CA ARG A 53 -10.14 0.18 6.09
C ARG A 53 -10.35 1.28 5.06
N CYS A 54 -9.46 1.42 4.08
CA CYS A 54 -9.40 2.55 3.14
C CYS A 54 -9.45 3.92 3.87
N ASP A 55 -8.73 4.02 5.00
CA ASP A 55 -8.70 5.22 5.83
C ASP A 55 -7.83 6.31 5.19
N LYS A 56 -8.44 7.09 4.27
CA LYS A 56 -7.77 8.15 3.50
C LYS A 56 -7.06 9.15 4.41
N GLU A 57 -7.74 9.62 5.44
CA GLU A 57 -7.19 10.65 6.33
C GLU A 57 -5.95 10.12 7.05
N ALA A 58 -6.02 8.90 7.62
CA ALA A 58 -4.86 8.30 8.28
C ALA A 58 -3.70 8.07 7.30
N MET A 59 -3.97 7.52 6.12
CA MET A 59 -2.93 7.29 5.10
C MET A 59 -2.26 8.59 4.62
N LEU A 60 -2.97 9.73 4.62
CA LEU A 60 -2.39 11.01 4.22
C LEU A 60 -1.56 11.70 5.33
N THR A 61 -1.52 11.14 6.55
CA THR A 61 -0.67 11.66 7.63
C THR A 61 0.81 11.25 7.52
N TYR A 62 1.14 10.23 6.73
CA TYR A 62 2.52 9.76 6.59
C TYR A 62 3.38 10.78 5.84
N THR A 63 4.44 11.25 6.49
CA THR A 63 5.43 12.14 5.89
C THR A 63 6.66 11.37 5.42
N ASP A 64 7.41 11.91 4.46
CA ASP A 64 8.69 11.33 4.03
C ASP A 64 9.66 11.18 5.21
N LYS A 65 9.73 12.22 6.05
CA LYS A 65 10.65 12.27 7.19
C LYS A 65 10.35 11.18 8.21
N ASP A 66 9.10 11.07 8.65
CA ASP A 66 8.73 10.14 9.72
C ASP A 66 8.75 8.70 9.20
N SER A 67 8.27 8.47 7.97
CA SER A 67 8.34 7.16 7.32
C SER A 67 9.78 6.67 7.17
N TYR A 68 10.71 7.55 6.78
CA TYR A 68 12.13 7.20 6.68
C TYR A 68 12.73 6.82 8.04
N LEU A 69 12.44 7.60 9.08
CA LEU A 69 12.97 7.35 10.43
C LEU A 69 12.43 6.06 11.02
N ASP A 70 11.13 5.81 10.87
CA ASP A 70 10.46 4.72 11.56
C ASP A 70 10.47 3.42 10.76
N ALA A 71 10.47 3.47 9.42
CA ALA A 71 10.27 2.32 8.55
C ALA A 71 11.27 2.22 7.37
N GLY A 72 12.20 3.16 7.26
CA GLY A 72 13.27 3.15 6.26
C GLY A 72 12.85 3.69 4.90
N GLN A 73 13.82 3.83 4.01
CA GLN A 73 13.58 4.31 2.65
C GLN A 73 12.61 3.41 1.86
N GLY A 74 12.54 2.12 2.21
CA GLY A 74 11.58 1.18 1.64
C GLY A 74 10.12 1.52 1.95
N ALA A 75 9.87 2.21 3.07
CA ALA A 75 8.53 2.67 3.45
C ALA A 75 7.93 3.65 2.44
N PHE A 76 8.73 4.25 1.55
CA PHE A 76 8.18 5.14 0.53
C PHE A 76 7.27 4.42 -0.46
N GLU A 77 7.44 3.12 -0.60
CA GLU A 77 6.67 2.26 -1.49
C GLU A 77 5.21 2.10 -1.07
N ILE A 78 4.83 2.46 0.17
CA ILE A 78 3.41 2.52 0.60
C ILE A 78 2.54 3.42 -0.29
N ARG A 79 3.16 4.31 -1.07
CA ARG A 79 2.49 5.14 -2.06
C ARG A 79 1.73 4.32 -3.10
N THR A 80 2.19 3.10 -3.43
CA THR A 80 1.50 2.21 -4.37
C THR A 80 0.20 1.70 -3.76
N PHE A 81 0.22 1.28 -2.49
CA PHE A 81 -0.95 0.91 -1.69
C PHE A 81 -1.99 2.03 -1.66
N MET A 82 -1.55 3.26 -1.32
CA MET A 82 -2.43 4.44 -1.31
C MET A 82 -3.02 4.77 -2.68
N THR A 83 -2.25 4.53 -3.76
CA THR A 83 -2.73 4.76 -5.13
C THR A 83 -3.82 3.76 -5.50
N ILE A 84 -3.70 2.49 -5.11
CA ILE A 84 -4.77 1.49 -5.30
C ILE A 84 -6.01 1.91 -4.50
N SER A 85 -5.88 2.26 -3.23
CA SER A 85 -7.02 2.71 -2.40
C SER A 85 -7.72 3.92 -3.00
N ALA A 86 -6.96 4.89 -3.53
CA ALA A 86 -7.53 6.06 -4.20
C ALA A 86 -8.25 5.69 -5.51
N ALA A 87 -7.71 4.77 -6.31
CA ALA A 87 -8.36 4.28 -7.53
C ALA A 87 -9.62 3.45 -7.24
N THR A 88 -9.78 2.95 -6.01
CA THR A 88 -10.90 2.13 -5.54
C THR A 88 -11.60 2.76 -4.34
N THR A 89 -11.64 4.09 -4.30
CA THR A 89 -12.02 4.88 -3.11
C THR A 89 -13.29 4.38 -2.45
N GLY A 90 -13.20 4.12 -1.14
CA GLY A 90 -14.31 3.66 -0.31
C GLY A 90 -14.46 2.13 -0.20
N LEU A 91 -13.68 1.36 -0.97
CA LEU A 91 -13.66 -0.10 -0.86
C LEU A 91 -12.58 -0.56 0.13
N PRO A 92 -12.92 -1.44 1.08
CA PRO A 92 -11.94 -2.00 2.01
C PRO A 92 -11.01 -3.00 1.31
N GLY A 93 -9.78 -3.11 1.81
CA GLY A 93 -8.83 -4.12 1.41
C GLY A 93 -8.84 -5.34 2.34
N THR A 94 -8.58 -6.51 1.77
CA THR A 94 -8.36 -7.76 2.51
C THR A 94 -6.89 -8.10 2.49
N ILE A 95 -6.28 -8.21 3.66
CA ILE A 95 -4.89 -8.67 3.81
C ILE A 95 -4.91 -10.19 3.90
N HIS A 96 -4.37 -10.86 2.88
CA HIS A 96 -4.28 -12.33 2.85
C HIS A 96 -3.02 -12.83 3.54
N PHE A 97 -1.96 -12.04 3.49
CA PHE A 97 -0.68 -12.38 4.07
C PHE A 97 0.06 -11.12 4.50
N TYR A 98 0.65 -11.16 5.69
CA TYR A 98 1.71 -10.26 6.09
C TYR A 98 2.67 -11.01 7.02
N GLU A 99 3.95 -11.00 6.69
CA GLU A 99 5.01 -11.48 7.58
C GLU A 99 6.26 -10.62 7.46
N PRO A 100 6.95 -10.32 8.57
CA PRO A 100 8.31 -9.79 8.52
C PRO A 100 9.25 -10.93 8.11
N ILE A 101 9.74 -10.93 6.87
CA ILE A 101 10.57 -12.04 6.35
C ILE A 101 12.06 -11.65 6.46
N PRO A 102 12.82 -12.19 7.44
CA PRO A 102 14.18 -11.70 7.71
C PRO A 102 15.16 -11.94 6.56
N ILE A 103 15.04 -13.08 5.87
CA ILE A 103 15.91 -13.40 4.73
C ILE A 103 15.68 -12.48 3.51
N PHE A 104 14.52 -11.84 3.44
CA PHE A 104 14.22 -10.82 2.42
C PHE A 104 14.43 -9.40 2.95
N ALA A 105 14.74 -9.23 4.24
CA ALA A 105 14.95 -7.95 4.90
C ALA A 105 13.76 -6.98 4.75
N VAL A 106 12.52 -7.49 4.65
CA VAL A 106 11.31 -6.68 4.41
C VAL A 106 10.04 -7.33 4.98
N GLY A 107 9.07 -6.51 5.37
CA GLY A 107 7.70 -6.95 5.62
C GLY A 107 6.95 -7.24 4.32
N CYS A 108 6.70 -8.51 4.01
CA CYS A 108 6.05 -8.92 2.76
C CYS A 108 4.53 -8.99 2.94
N THR A 109 3.77 -8.41 1.99
CA THR A 109 2.30 -8.37 2.04
C THR A 109 1.69 -8.94 0.76
N ILE A 110 0.58 -9.66 0.90
CA ILE A 110 -0.34 -9.98 -0.19
C ILE A 110 -1.73 -9.52 0.24
N ALA A 111 -2.37 -8.70 -0.57
CA ALA A 111 -3.69 -8.15 -0.29
C ALA A 111 -4.49 -7.94 -1.57
N THR A 112 -5.81 -7.89 -1.45
CA THR A 112 -6.72 -7.55 -2.55
C THR A 112 -7.71 -6.49 -2.13
N ILE A 113 -8.24 -5.76 -3.11
CA ILE A 113 -9.49 -5.00 -2.98
C ILE A 113 -10.45 -5.61 -3.99
N ASP A 114 -11.55 -6.18 -3.48
CA ASP A 114 -12.55 -6.79 -4.34
C ASP A 114 -13.50 -5.70 -4.84
N LEU A 115 -13.63 -5.60 -6.17
CA LEU A 115 -14.58 -4.68 -6.79
C LEU A 115 -16.00 -5.27 -6.70
N PRO A 116 -17.03 -4.44 -6.50
CA PRO A 116 -18.41 -4.90 -6.57
C PRO A 116 -18.67 -5.58 -7.91
N ILE A 117 -19.43 -6.69 -7.88
CA ILE A 117 -19.89 -7.34 -9.11
C ILE A 117 -20.87 -6.37 -9.79
N VAL A 118 -20.46 -5.79 -10.90
CA VAL A 118 -21.37 -5.07 -11.79
C VAL A 118 -22.04 -6.12 -12.67
N ASN A 119 -23.31 -6.44 -12.39
CA ASN A 119 -24.13 -7.21 -13.31
C ASN A 119 -24.40 -6.33 -14.54
N THR A 120 -23.61 -6.52 -15.59
CA THR A 120 -23.85 -5.99 -16.93
C THR A 120 -24.83 -6.85 -17.69
#